data_AF-A0AAV3SG88-F1
#
_entry.id   AF-A0AAV3SG88-F1
#
_cell.length_a   1.000
_cell.length_b   1.000
_cell.length_c   1.000
_cell.angle_alpha   90.00
_cell.angle_beta   90.00
_cell.angle_gamma   90.00
#
_symmetry.space_group_name_H-M   'P 1'
#
loop_
_entity.id
_entity.type
_entity.pdbx_description
1 polymer ?
#
loop_
_entity_poly.entity_id
_entity_poly.type
_entity_poly.pdbx_seq_one_letter_code
_entity_poly.pdbx_strand_id
1 'polypeptide(L)'
;MSDDWGDASGIEGNYEDDDDDEEKSNEMNETTETSSSTEIQEMSSPNRTSKTSETKTNIKEEWNGRTIYIPDGILDELEDTYLESQLKLRKAGQDEFKKNRHFYPLVVQFGLEALSDADDDEIQARLAEISDE
;
A
#
# COMPACT_ATOMS: atom_id res chain seq x y z
N MET A 1 26.76 -47.54 29.16
CA MET A 1 26.17 -47.85 27.85
C MET A 1 25.60 -46.54 27.35
N SER A 2 26.38 -45.85 26.53
CA SER A 2 25.98 -44.69 25.73
C SER A 2 25.68 -45.20 24.34
N ASP A 3 24.70 -44.60 23.67
CA ASP A 3 24.39 -44.56 22.24
C ASP A 3 22.93 -44.04 22.17
N ASP A 4 22.46 -43.23 21.25
CA ASP A 4 23.02 -42.60 20.06
C ASP A 4 21.82 -41.85 19.47
N TRP A 5 21.86 -40.52 19.44
CA TRP A 5 21.01 -39.74 18.53
C TRP A 5 21.94 -38.77 17.81
N GLY A 6 22.71 -39.35 16.88
CA GLY A 6 23.44 -38.62 15.87
C GLY A 6 22.49 -37.92 14.89
N ASP A 7 22.73 -36.62 14.75
CA ASP A 7 23.04 -35.92 13.50
C ASP A 7 22.26 -36.25 12.21
N ALA A 8 21.43 -35.30 11.78
CA ALA A 8 21.47 -34.71 10.43
C ALA A 8 20.53 -33.48 10.43
N SER A 9 21.03 -32.25 10.62
CA SER A 9 21.71 -31.40 9.63
C SER A 9 20.81 -30.97 8.45
N GLY A 10 20.53 -29.66 8.36
CA GLY A 10 20.38 -28.98 7.06
C GLY A 10 19.18 -28.04 6.84
N ILE A 11 19.13 -26.88 7.49
CA ILE A 11 18.92 -25.61 6.76
C ILE A 11 19.57 -24.47 7.57
N GLU A 12 20.56 -23.87 6.93
CA GLU A 12 21.47 -22.84 7.38
C GLU A 12 20.72 -21.50 7.44
N GLY A 13 20.66 -20.90 8.63
CA GLY A 13 20.11 -19.57 8.83
C GLY A 13 21.06 -18.53 8.27
N ASN A 14 20.63 -17.82 7.23
CA ASN A 14 21.29 -16.60 6.79
C ASN A 14 20.70 -15.41 7.56
N TYR A 15 21.15 -15.24 8.81
CA TYR A 15 21.04 -13.97 9.51
C TYR A 15 22.33 -13.21 9.20
N GLU A 16 22.26 -12.23 8.31
CA GLU A 16 23.29 -11.19 8.24
C GLU A 16 22.94 -10.17 9.32
N ASP A 17 23.68 -10.32 10.42
CA ASP A 17 23.85 -9.41 11.53
C ASP A 17 24.90 -8.37 11.07
N ASP A 18 24.50 -7.12 10.94
CA ASP A 18 25.42 -5.99 10.79
C ASP A 18 25.07 -4.99 11.90
N ASP A 19 25.62 -5.30 13.07
CA ASP A 19 25.85 -4.39 14.19
C ASP A 19 26.91 -3.35 13.77
N ASP A 20 26.54 -2.08 13.68
CA ASP A 20 27.45 -0.97 14.01
C ASP A 20 26.67 0.32 14.36
N ASP A 21 26.52 0.46 15.67
CA ASP A 21 26.91 1.62 16.48
C ASP A 21 26.06 2.91 16.61
N GLU A 22 25.88 3.23 17.90
CA GLU A 22 25.75 4.53 18.55
C GLU A 22 24.44 5.36 18.43
N GLU A 23 23.60 5.17 19.44
CA GLU A 23 23.21 6.18 20.43
C GLU A 23 23.10 7.64 19.94
N LYS A 24 21.89 8.23 20.06
CA LYS A 24 21.65 9.43 20.89
C LYS A 24 20.15 9.72 21.01
N SER A 25 19.67 9.51 22.23
CA SER A 25 18.56 10.26 22.82
C SER A 25 18.80 11.78 22.70
N ASN A 26 17.73 12.53 22.41
CA ASN A 26 17.51 13.95 22.73
C ASN A 26 16.08 14.28 22.29
N GLU A 27 15.12 14.33 23.21
CA GLU A 27 14.73 15.55 23.94
C GLU A 27 13.82 16.47 23.12
N MET A 28 12.63 16.65 23.71
CA MET A 28 11.54 17.57 23.39
C MET A 28 12.01 18.94 22.85
N ASN A 29 11.37 19.42 21.79
CA ASN A 29 10.99 20.83 21.76
C ASN A 29 9.58 21.00 21.16
N GLU A 30 8.76 21.67 21.96
CA GLU A 30 7.59 22.44 21.55
C GLU A 30 8.11 23.81 21.11
N THR A 31 7.77 24.30 19.91
CA THR A 31 7.64 25.74 19.65
C THR A 31 6.88 26.04 18.34
N THR A 32 5.67 26.55 18.52
CA THR A 32 5.09 27.77 17.88
C THR A 32 5.22 28.02 16.37
N GLU A 33 4.05 28.06 15.72
CA GLU A 33 3.56 29.09 14.79
C GLU A 33 4.60 29.89 13.97
N THR A 34 4.62 29.73 12.63
CA THR A 34 4.77 30.86 11.68
C THR A 34 4.55 30.43 10.21
N SER A 35 3.40 30.83 9.67
CA SER A 35 3.20 31.59 8.42
C SER A 35 4.01 31.29 7.14
N SER A 36 3.23 31.14 6.06
CA SER A 36 3.43 31.75 4.74
C SER A 36 4.13 30.92 3.64
N SER A 37 3.30 30.51 2.68
CA SER A 37 3.47 30.49 1.23
C SER A 37 4.89 30.42 0.64
N THR A 38 5.08 29.49 -0.32
CA THR A 38 5.20 29.77 -1.77
C THR A 38 6.01 28.67 -2.47
N GLU A 39 5.59 28.38 -3.70
CA GLU A 39 6.36 27.85 -4.82
C GLU A 39 6.43 26.33 -5.05
N ILE A 40 5.57 25.91 -5.99
CA ILE A 40 5.74 24.76 -6.88
C ILE A 40 7.07 24.95 -7.63
N GLN A 41 8.04 24.07 -7.41
CA GLN A 41 9.24 23.97 -8.25
C GLN A 41 9.22 22.67 -9.04
N GLU A 42 8.97 22.80 -10.33
CA GLU A 42 9.20 21.77 -11.34
C GLU A 42 10.71 21.52 -11.46
N MET A 43 11.14 20.26 -11.35
CA MET A 43 12.51 19.85 -11.64
C MET A 43 12.57 18.78 -12.73
N SER A 44 12.84 19.27 -13.94
CA SER A 44 13.75 18.77 -14.99
C SER A 44 13.80 17.26 -15.29
N SER A 45 13.32 16.91 -16.49
CA SER A 45 13.56 15.61 -17.14
C SER A 45 15.02 15.41 -17.56
N PRO A 46 15.60 14.21 -17.39
CA PRO A 46 16.76 13.78 -18.17
C PRO A 46 16.31 13.00 -19.40
N ASN A 47 16.78 13.43 -20.57
CA ASN A 47 16.47 12.83 -21.87
C ASN A 47 17.50 11.72 -22.23
N ARG A 48 16.97 10.64 -22.83
CA ARG A 48 17.58 9.64 -23.75
C ARG A 48 18.19 8.35 -23.18
N THR A 49 17.58 7.22 -23.53
CA THR A 49 18.08 6.31 -24.60
C THR A 49 17.06 5.19 -24.89
N SER A 50 16.79 4.95 -26.18
CA SER A 50 15.87 3.93 -26.70
C SER A 50 16.55 2.57 -26.84
N LYS A 51 15.93 1.48 -26.33
CA LYS A 51 15.69 0.19 -27.03
C LYS A 51 15.10 -0.89 -26.10
N THR A 52 13.94 -1.42 -26.54
CA THR A 52 13.39 -2.77 -26.31
C THR A 52 13.14 -3.26 -24.88
N SER A 53 11.98 -2.89 -24.34
CA SER A 53 10.99 -3.81 -23.79
C SER A 53 9.63 -3.10 -23.91
N GLU A 54 8.54 -3.82 -24.16
CA GLU A 54 7.20 -3.24 -24.22
C GLU A 54 6.99 -2.39 -22.97
N THR A 55 6.94 -1.07 -23.16
CA THR A 55 7.00 -0.11 -22.06
C THR A 55 5.73 -0.27 -21.24
N LYS A 56 5.81 -1.03 -20.14
CA LYS A 56 4.91 -0.84 -19.00
C LYS A 56 5.08 0.61 -18.58
N THR A 57 4.23 1.47 -19.13
CA THR A 57 4.14 2.89 -18.81
C THR A 57 4.02 3.05 -17.29
N ASN A 58 4.85 3.93 -16.74
CA ASN A 58 4.82 4.23 -15.31
C ASN A 58 3.45 4.82 -14.98
N ILE A 59 2.72 4.21 -14.03
CA ILE A 59 1.37 4.71 -13.65
C ILE A 59 1.35 6.17 -13.25
N LYS A 60 2.47 6.67 -12.70
CA LYS A 60 2.59 8.06 -12.25
C LYS A 60 2.60 9.05 -13.42
N GLU A 61 2.99 8.60 -14.61
CA GLU A 61 3.02 9.42 -15.83
C GLU A 61 1.71 9.34 -16.62
N GLU A 62 0.97 8.24 -16.47
CA GLU A 62 -0.26 7.97 -17.22
C GLU A 62 -1.51 8.42 -16.46
N TRP A 63 -1.52 8.31 -15.13
CA TRP A 63 -2.73 8.47 -14.32
C TRP A 63 -2.64 9.68 -13.37
N ASN A 64 -3.79 10.33 -13.18
CA ASN A 64 -3.93 11.40 -12.20
C ASN A 64 -4.03 10.81 -10.79
N GLY A 65 -2.93 10.83 -10.05
CA GLY A 65 -2.91 10.46 -8.63
C GLY A 65 -3.81 11.39 -7.80
N ARG A 66 -4.55 10.82 -6.86
CA ARG A 66 -5.37 11.55 -5.88
C ARG A 66 -5.12 10.97 -4.50
N THR A 67 -5.00 11.84 -3.52
CA THR A 67 -4.94 11.46 -2.11
C THR A 67 -6.32 11.59 -1.51
N ILE A 68 -6.77 10.56 -0.79
CA ILE A 68 -8.04 10.54 -0.05
C ILE A 68 -7.77 10.12 1.39
N TYR A 69 -8.60 10.58 2.31
CA TYR A 69 -8.59 10.12 3.69
C TYR A 69 -9.58 8.98 3.84
N ILE A 70 -9.16 7.91 4.49
CA ILE A 70 -9.96 6.71 4.74
C ILE A 70 -9.94 6.49 6.26
N PRO A 71 -11.10 6.33 6.93
CA PRO A 71 -11.17 5.95 8.33
C PRO A 71 -10.42 4.64 8.61
N ASP A 72 -9.86 4.50 9.81
CA ASP A 72 -9.00 3.37 10.17
C ASP A 72 -9.76 2.04 10.09
N GLY A 73 -11.05 1.99 10.48
CA GLY A 73 -11.86 0.78 10.37
C GLY A 73 -11.99 0.28 8.93
N ILE A 74 -12.18 1.22 7.99
CA ILE A 74 -12.25 0.91 6.55
C ILE A 74 -10.88 0.54 5.99
N LEU A 75 -9.79 1.12 6.53
CA LEU A 75 -8.43 0.82 6.09
C LEU A 75 -8.05 -0.64 6.40
N ASP A 76 -8.43 -1.13 7.59
CA ASP A 76 -8.22 -2.52 7.98
C ASP A 76 -9.00 -3.47 7.06
N GLU A 77 -10.28 -3.17 6.79
CA GLU A 77 -11.11 -3.96 5.87
C GLU A 77 -10.54 -4.00 4.44
N LEU A 78 -9.93 -2.90 3.97
CA LEU A 78 -9.26 -2.85 2.67
C LEU A 78 -8.05 -3.80 2.61
N GLU A 79 -7.27 -3.90 3.68
CA GLU A 79 -6.12 -4.81 3.74
C GLU A 79 -6.57 -6.26 3.70
N ASP A 80 -7.56 -6.63 4.52
CA ASP A 80 -8.11 -7.98 4.54
C ASP A 80 -8.69 -8.35 3.17
N THR A 81 -9.50 -7.46 2.58
CA THR A 81 -10.09 -7.67 1.25
C THR A 81 -9.02 -7.87 0.17
N TYR A 82 -7.89 -7.15 0.25
CA TYR A 82 -6.77 -7.34 -0.66
C TYR A 82 -6.16 -8.75 -0.54
N LEU A 83 -5.89 -9.20 0.69
CA LEU A 83 -5.30 -10.51 0.95
C LEU A 83 -6.24 -11.65 0.54
N GLU A 84 -7.53 -11.52 0.83
CA GLU A 84 -8.55 -12.48 0.41
C GLU A 84 -8.68 -12.56 -1.11
N SER A 85 -8.68 -11.41 -1.80
CA SER A 85 -8.75 -11.35 -3.25
C SER A 85 -7.53 -12.00 -3.90
N GLN A 86 -6.34 -11.73 -3.37
CA GLN A 86 -5.09 -12.39 -3.78
C GLN A 86 -5.19 -13.92 -3.64
N LEU A 87 -5.65 -14.39 -2.48
CA LEU A 87 -5.84 -15.81 -2.22
C LEU A 87 -6.85 -16.44 -3.18
N LYS A 88 -7.95 -15.74 -3.47
CA LYS A 88 -9.00 -16.18 -4.40
C LYS A 88 -8.46 -16.35 -5.82
N LEU A 89 -7.68 -15.39 -6.32
CA LEU A 89 -7.06 -15.45 -7.64
C LEU A 89 -6.00 -16.55 -7.72
N ARG A 90 -5.15 -16.67 -6.69
CA ARG A 90 -4.14 -17.73 -6.61
C ARG A 90 -4.78 -19.12 -6.66
N LYS A 91 -5.87 -19.34 -5.92
CA LYS A 91 -6.64 -20.59 -5.97
C LYS A 91 -7.25 -20.87 -7.35
N ALA A 92 -7.58 -19.83 -8.11
CA ALA A 92 -8.06 -19.93 -9.48
C ALA A 92 -6.92 -20.08 -10.52
N GLY A 93 -5.66 -20.17 -10.09
CA GLY A 93 -4.50 -20.25 -10.98
C GLY A 93 -4.24 -18.96 -11.75
N GLN A 94 -4.74 -17.83 -11.26
CA GLN A 94 -4.48 -16.50 -11.83
C GLN A 94 -3.29 -15.84 -11.14
N ASP A 95 -2.63 -14.93 -11.86
CA ASP A 95 -1.52 -14.15 -11.33
C ASP A 95 -1.96 -13.18 -10.23
N GLU A 96 -1.03 -12.91 -9.31
CA GLU A 96 -1.20 -11.93 -8.25
C GLU A 96 -1.23 -10.50 -8.82
N PHE A 97 -2.00 -9.61 -8.17
CA PHE A 97 -2.19 -8.23 -8.64
C PHE A 97 -1.69 -7.18 -7.63
N LYS A 98 -1.13 -6.07 -8.15
CA LYS A 98 -0.53 -5.00 -7.32
C LYS A 98 -1.59 -4.09 -6.69
N LYS A 99 -1.37 -3.68 -5.42
CA LYS A 99 -2.24 -2.73 -4.69
C LYS A 99 -2.55 -1.46 -5.52
N ASN A 100 -1.53 -0.68 -5.90
CA ASN A 100 -1.73 0.60 -6.59
C ASN A 100 -2.17 0.51 -8.07
N ARG A 101 -1.76 -0.52 -8.81
CA ARG A 101 -2.11 -0.65 -10.24
C ARG A 101 -3.49 -1.27 -10.45
N HIS A 102 -3.93 -2.11 -9.51
CA HIS A 102 -5.07 -3.00 -9.72
C HIS A 102 -6.08 -2.94 -8.58
N PHE A 103 -5.65 -3.13 -7.33
CA PHE A 103 -6.59 -3.20 -6.18
C PHE A 103 -7.38 -1.91 -5.96
N TYR A 104 -6.72 -0.78 -5.71
CA TYR A 104 -7.43 0.46 -5.40
C TYR A 104 -8.32 0.94 -6.55
N PRO A 105 -7.89 0.90 -7.83
CA PRO A 105 -8.79 1.18 -8.94
C PRO A 105 -10.02 0.25 -8.97
N LEU A 106 -9.84 -1.05 -8.66
CA LEU A 106 -10.93 -2.02 -8.65
C LEU A 106 -11.94 -1.72 -7.52
N VAL A 107 -11.46 -1.41 -6.32
CA VAL A 107 -12.31 -0.99 -5.18
C VAL A 107 -13.12 0.25 -5.55
N VAL A 108 -12.48 1.27 -6.12
CA VAL A 108 -13.16 2.50 -6.54
C VAL A 108 -14.20 2.19 -7.61
N GLN A 109 -13.90 1.32 -8.57
CA GLN A 109 -14.85 0.94 -9.62
C GLN A 109 -16.09 0.25 -9.05
N PHE A 110 -15.92 -0.73 -8.16
CA PHE A 110 -17.04 -1.38 -7.48
C PHE A 110 -17.83 -0.41 -6.59
N GLY A 111 -17.14 0.51 -5.91
CA GLY A 111 -17.80 1.56 -5.12
C GLY A 111 -18.65 2.50 -5.96
N LEU A 112 -18.18 2.88 -7.16
CA LEU A 112 -18.94 3.71 -8.10
C LEU A 112 -20.16 2.97 -8.66
N GLU A 113 -20.02 1.68 -8.96
CA GLU A 113 -21.14 0.83 -9.40
C GLU A 113 -22.19 0.72 -8.29
N ALA A 114 -21.77 0.38 -7.06
CA ALA A 114 -22.66 0.29 -5.91
C ALA A 114 -23.37 1.62 -5.63
N LEU A 115 -22.67 2.76 -5.72
CA LEU A 115 -23.27 4.08 -5.53
C LEU A 115 -24.24 4.47 -6.66
N SER A 116 -23.99 4.01 -7.89
CA SER A 116 -24.88 4.26 -9.02
C SER A 116 -26.20 3.48 -8.91
N ASP A 117 -26.18 2.32 -8.26
CA ASP A 117 -27.35 1.47 -8.07
C ASP A 117 -28.13 1.78 -6.79
N ALA A 118 -27.49 2.46 -5.83
CA ALA A 118 -28.10 2.81 -4.55
C ALA A 118 -29.16 3.93 -4.67
N ASP A 119 -30.22 3.81 -3.87
CA ASP A 119 -31.22 4.87 -3.73
C ASP A 119 -30.86 5.90 -2.63
N ASP A 120 -31.67 6.96 -2.53
CA ASP A 120 -31.42 8.06 -1.59
C ASP A 120 -31.36 7.57 -0.13
N ASP A 121 -32.16 6.58 0.26
CA ASP A 121 -32.22 6.05 1.62
C ASP A 121 -30.99 5.20 1.93
N GLU A 122 -30.57 4.35 0.98
CA GLU A 122 -29.35 3.54 1.08
C GLU A 122 -28.09 4.41 1.19
N ILE A 123 -28.00 5.47 0.38
CA ILE A 123 -26.88 6.42 0.44
C ILE A 123 -26.82 7.10 1.81
N GLN A 124 -27.96 7.54 2.35
CA GLN A 124 -28.01 8.17 3.68
C GLN A 124 -27.59 7.21 4.80
N ALA A 125 -28.02 5.96 4.73
CA ALA A 125 -27.63 4.95 5.72
C ALA A 125 -26.12 4.72 5.74
N ARG A 126 -25.48 4.61 4.56
CA ARG A 126 -24.03 4.45 4.42
C ARG A 126 -23.25 5.68 4.93
N LEU A 127 -23.77 6.88 4.69
CA LEU A 127 -23.14 8.10 5.19
C LEU A 127 -23.16 8.20 6.71
N ALA A 128 -24.24 7.73 7.36
CA ALA A 128 -24.33 7.69 8.81
C ALA A 128 -23.28 6.74 9.40
N GLU A 129 -23.14 5.53 8.83
CA GLU A 129 -22.16 4.52 9.25
C GLU A 129 -20.72 5.04 9.23
N ILE A 130 -20.34 5.82 8.22
CA ILE A 130 -18.99 6.40 8.09
C ILE A 130 -18.77 7.58 9.07
N SER A 131 -19.85 8.27 9.46
CA SER A 131 -19.76 9.47 10.30
C SER A 131 -19.79 9.17 11.80
N ASP A 132 -20.19 7.96 12.19
CA ASP A 132 -20.31 7.52 13.58
C ASP A 132 -19.00 6.91 14.14
N GLU A 133 -17.89 6.95 13.39
CA GLU A 133 -16.53 6.53 13.81
C GLU A 133 -15.69 7.64 14.44
#